data_AF-A0A940VSU1-F1
#
_entry.id   AF-A0A940VSU1-F1
#
_cell.length_a   1.000
_cell.length_b   1.000
_cell.length_c   1.000
_cell.angle_alpha   90.00
_cell.angle_beta   90.00
_cell.angle_gamma   90.00
#
_symmetry.space_group_name_H-M   'P 1'
#
loop_
_entity.id
_entity.type
_entity.pdbx_description
1 polymer ?
#
loop_
_entity_poly.entity_id
_entity_poly.type
_entity_poly.pdbx_seq_one_letter_code
_entity_poly.pdbx_strand_id
1 'polypeptide(L)'
;MFHLDLHTVGSLSSFTYTADAIRRHGAIASVELSHSGQYAGTYLTDKDKKRGLAQWGPSAGVRPDGLEVKELTEEKITDIGRSCRG
;
A
#
# COMPACT_ATOMS: atom_id res chain seq x y z
N MET A 1 2.66 -2.51 4.77
CA MET A 1 1.96 -2.63 3.47
C MET A 1 0.63 -3.29 3.73
N PHE A 2 -0.46 -2.82 3.11
CA PHE A 2 -1.79 -3.42 3.31
C PHE A 2 -1.87 -4.71 2.49
N HIS A 3 -2.34 -5.79 3.09
CA HIS A 3 -2.55 -7.08 2.44
C HIS A 3 -4.04 -7.41 2.51
N LEU A 4 -4.56 -8.09 1.48
CA LEU A 4 -5.90 -8.66 1.55
C LEU A 4 -5.79 -9.89 2.44
N ASP A 5 -6.14 -9.74 3.71
CA ASP A 5 -5.74 -10.71 4.72
C ASP A 5 -6.88 -11.05 5.69
N LEU A 6 -6.76 -12.23 6.31
CA LEU A 6 -7.73 -12.77 7.26
C LEU A 6 -7.48 -12.30 8.70
N HIS A 7 -6.31 -11.73 8.99
CA HIS A 7 -5.87 -11.29 10.31
C HIS A 7 -6.35 -9.86 10.64
N THR A 8 -6.46 -9.00 9.63
CA THR A 8 -7.00 -7.66 9.70
C THR A 8 -8.52 -7.76 9.60
N VAL A 9 -9.19 -7.55 10.73
CA VAL A 9 -10.65 -7.63 10.83
C VAL A 9 -11.29 -6.75 9.75
N GLY A 10 -12.15 -7.36 8.93
CA GLY A 10 -12.90 -6.65 7.89
C GLY A 10 -12.15 -6.45 6.57
N SER A 11 -10.84 -6.75 6.48
CA SER A 11 -10.07 -6.58 5.23
C SER A 11 -10.65 -7.49 4.13
N LEU A 12 -10.52 -8.81 4.22
CA LEU A 12 -11.04 -9.70 3.17
C LEU A 12 -12.57 -9.67 3.02
N SER A 13 -13.31 -9.61 4.13
CA SER A 13 -14.77 -9.71 4.10
C SER A 13 -15.43 -8.50 3.43
N SER A 14 -14.93 -7.28 3.68
CA SER A 14 -15.48 -6.07 3.05
C SER A 14 -15.31 -6.07 1.53
N PHE A 15 -14.13 -6.46 1.03
CA PHE A 15 -13.88 -6.61 -0.41
C PHE A 15 -14.73 -7.73 -1.03
N THR A 16 -14.93 -8.84 -0.31
CA THR A 16 -15.80 -9.94 -0.76
C THR A 16 -17.26 -9.47 -0.90
N TYR A 17 -17.81 -8.80 0.11
CA TYR A 17 -19.18 -8.28 0.04
C TYR A 17 -19.34 -7.23 -1.06
N THR A 18 -18.33 -6.37 -1.24
CA THR A 18 -18.34 -5.34 -2.30
C THR A 18 -18.32 -6.00 -3.69
N ALA A 19 -17.46 -6.99 -3.91
CA ALA A 19 -17.39 -7.71 -5.18
C ALA A 19 -18.68 -8.48 -5.49
N ASP A 20 -19.30 -9.10 -4.48
CA ASP A 20 -20.60 -9.77 -4.61
C ASP A 20 -21.71 -8.78 -4.98
N ALA A 21 -21.77 -7.61 -4.32
CA ALA A 21 -22.72 -6.56 -4.67
C ALA A 21 -22.55 -6.10 -6.13
N ILE A 22 -21.32 -5.82 -6.57
CA ILE A 22 -21.02 -5.45 -7.97
C ILE A 22 -21.50 -6.55 -8.94
N ARG A 23 -21.22 -7.82 -8.62
CA ARG A 23 -21.61 -8.95 -9.44
C ARG A 23 -23.12 -9.13 -9.54
N ARG A 24 -23.88 -8.86 -8.47
CA ARG A 24 -25.36 -8.89 -8.48
C ARG A 24 -25.97 -7.88 -9.46
N HIS A 25 -25.23 -6.83 -9.80
CA HIS A 25 -25.63 -5.84 -10.81
C HIS A 25 -25.07 -6.13 -12.22
N GLY A 26 -24.53 -7.34 -12.46
CA GLY A 26 -24.04 -7.76 -13.78
C GLY A 26 -22.68 -7.18 -14.17
N ALA A 27 -21.96 -6.54 -13.24
CA ALA A 27 -20.63 -5.99 -13.46
C ALA A 27 -19.53 -6.94 -12.95
N ILE A 28 -18.28 -6.71 -13.40
CA ILE A 28 -17.09 -7.45 -12.95
C ILE A 28 -16.28 -6.53 -12.05
N ALA A 29 -16.00 -6.99 -10.82
CA ALA A 29 -15.16 -6.26 -9.89
C ALA A 29 -13.67 -6.45 -10.21
N SER A 30 -12.90 -5.38 -10.06
CA SER A 30 -11.44 -5.39 -10.07
C SER A 30 -10.93 -4.56 -8.90
N VAL A 31 -9.81 -4.96 -8.30
CA VAL A 31 -9.18 -4.26 -7.18
C VAL A 31 -7.77 -3.87 -7.58
N GLU A 32 -7.46 -2.60 -7.40
CA GLU A 32 -6.10 -2.07 -7.59
C GLU A 32 -5.30 -2.28 -6.30
N LEU A 33 -4.17 -3.00 -6.41
CA LEU A 33 -3.17 -3.07 -5.35
C LEU A 33 -2.14 -1.96 -5.58
N SER A 34 -2.01 -1.06 -4.60
CA SER A 34 -1.13 0.09 -4.70
C SER A 34 -0.17 0.18 -3.51
N HIS A 35 1.05 0.64 -3.79
CA HIS A 35 2.06 0.93 -2.78
C HIS A 35 2.55 2.36 -2.94
N SER A 36 2.42 3.19 -1.90
CA SER A 36 2.67 4.63 -1.97
C SER A 36 4.15 5.04 -2.15
N GLY A 37 5.09 4.08 -2.00
CA GLY A 37 6.52 4.29 -2.22
C GLY A 37 7.06 5.47 -1.41
N GLN A 38 7.72 6.41 -2.10
CA GLN A 38 8.35 7.58 -1.47
C GLN A 38 7.35 8.61 -0.95
N TYR A 39 6.04 8.38 -1.16
CA TYR A 39 4.94 9.19 -0.64
C TYR A 39 4.17 8.49 0.47
N ALA A 40 4.73 7.42 1.06
CA ALA A 40 4.11 6.75 2.20
C ALA A 40 3.81 7.74 3.35
N GLY A 41 2.57 7.69 3.86
CA GLY A 41 2.13 8.56 4.96
C GLY A 41 1.73 9.99 4.56
N THR A 42 1.70 10.35 3.28
CA THR A 42 1.06 11.62 2.85
C THR A 42 -0.41 11.69 3.25
N TYR A 43 -1.11 10.55 3.20
CA TYR A 43 -2.51 10.39 3.59
C TYR A 43 -2.75 10.21 5.09
N LEU A 44 -1.69 10.14 5.92
CA LEU A 44 -1.86 10.07 7.37
C LEU A 44 -2.13 11.47 7.93
N THR A 45 -3.27 11.62 8.60
CA THR A 45 -3.65 12.82 9.36
C THR A 45 -2.84 12.98 10.64
N ASP A 46 -2.34 11.88 11.21
CA ASP A 46 -1.46 11.86 12.38
C ASP A 46 -0.03 12.22 11.98
N LYS A 47 0.39 13.44 12.33
CA LYS A 47 1.71 14.00 11.98
C LYS A 47 2.87 13.30 12.68
N ASP A 48 2.65 12.73 13.86
CA ASP A 48 3.72 12.08 14.63
C ASP A 48 4.01 10.69 14.05
N LYS A 49 2.97 9.94 13.67
CA LYS A 49 3.12 8.69 12.92
C LYS A 49 3.73 8.91 11.53
N LYS A 50 3.45 10.06 10.90
CA LYS A 50 4.01 10.43 9.60
C LYS A 50 5.54 10.60 9.65
N ARG A 51 6.10 11.15 10.74
CA ARG A 51 7.55 11.36 10.88
C ARG A 51 8.32 10.06 11.14
N GLY A 52 7.67 9.04 11.71
CA GLY A 52 8.28 7.73 11.97
C GLY A 52 8.38 6.81 10.74
N LEU A 53 7.74 7.16 9.62
CA LEU A 53 7.72 6.33 8.42
C LEU A 53 8.88 6.68 7.48
N ALA A 54 9.77 5.71 7.30
CA ALA A 54 10.80 5.78 6.27
C ALA A 54 10.15 5.85 4.88
N GLN A 55 10.59 6.82 4.07
CA GLN A 55 10.18 6.94 2.66
C GLN A 55 11.09 6.05 1.82
N TRP A 56 10.52 5.19 0.96
CA TRP A 56 11.28 4.26 0.14
C TRP A 56 11.05 4.55 -1.35
N GLY A 57 12.13 4.69 -2.11
CA GLY A 57 12.10 4.96 -3.54
C GLY A 57 13.10 4.08 -4.31
N PRO A 58 13.06 4.14 -5.65
CA PRO A 58 14.01 3.39 -6.49
C PRO A 58 15.46 3.90 -6.35
N SER A 59 15.66 5.12 -5.85
CA SER A 59 16.98 5.71 -5.60
C SER A 59 16.92 6.60 -4.37
N ALA A 60 18.06 6.78 -3.70
CA ALA A 60 18.18 7.69 -2.58
C ALA A 60 18.06 9.15 -3.05
N GLY A 61 17.42 10.00 -2.24
CA GLY A 61 17.25 11.40 -2.59
C GLY A 61 16.49 12.19 -1.55
N VAL A 62 16.25 13.46 -1.85
CA VAL A 62 15.45 14.36 -1.02
C VAL A 62 14.26 14.83 -1.83
N ARG A 63 13.06 14.64 -1.27
CA ARG A 63 11.80 15.07 -1.89
C ARG A 63 11.66 16.60 -1.82
N PRO A 64 10.81 17.25 -2.64
CA PRO A 64 10.63 18.71 -2.59
C PRO A 64 10.20 19.28 -1.23
N ASP A 65 9.67 18.47 -0.32
CA ASP A 65 9.30 18.88 1.04
C ASP A 65 10.39 18.59 2.11
N GLY A 66 11.61 18.24 1.67
CA GLY A 66 12.77 18.04 2.53
C GLY A 66 12.85 16.68 3.23
N LEU A 67 11.92 15.76 2.95
CA LEU A 67 12.00 14.39 3.49
C LEU A 67 12.99 13.52 2.72
N GLU A 68 13.83 12.80 3.47
CA GLU A 68 14.78 11.85 2.91
C GLU A 68 14.07 10.59 2.40
N VAL A 69 14.40 10.21 1.18
CA VAL A 69 13.96 8.98 0.53
C VAL A 69 15.13 8.01 0.52
N LYS A 70 14.90 6.81 1.04
CA LYS A 70 15.86 5.72 1.07
C LYS A 70 15.69 4.84 -0.17
N GLU A 71 16.82 4.40 -0.72
CA GLU A 71 16.84 3.46 -1.84
C GLU A 71 16.33 2.08 -1.43
N LEU A 72 15.61 1.43 -2.34
CA LEU A 72 15.18 0.05 -2.20
C LEU A 72 16.32 -0.91 -2.55
N THR A 73 16.58 -1.87 -1.66
CA THR A 73 17.47 -2.99 -1.95
C THR A 73 16.76 -4.06 -2.76
N GLU A 74 17.50 -4.89 -3.48
CA GLU A 74 16.94 -6.03 -4.23
C GLU A 74 16.09 -6.96 -3.36
N GLU A 75 16.51 -7.19 -2.11
CA GLU A 75 15.76 -7.97 -1.13
C GLU A 75 14.38 -7.38 -0.86
N LYS A 76 14.29 -6.05 -0.72
CA LYS A 76 13.02 -5.35 -0.43
C LYS A 76 12.13 -5.25 -1.65
N ILE A 77 12.72 -5.13 -2.83
CA ILE A 77 11.98 -5.26 -4.09
C ILE A 77 11.38 -6.66 -4.19
N THR A 78 12.13 -7.69 -3.80
CA THR A 78 11.64 -9.07 -3.77
C THR A 78 10.49 -9.24 -2.78
N ASP A 79 10.60 -8.65 -1.58
CA ASP A 79 9.54 -8.68 -0.57
C ASP A 79 8.25 -7.97 -1.04
N ILE A 80 8.36 -6.77 -1.61
CA ILE A 80 7.24 -6.06 -2.24
C ILE A 80 6.64 -6.90 -3.39
N GLY A 81 7.49 -7.52 -4.19
CA GLY A 81 7.07 -8.39 -5.28
C GLY A 81 6.35 -9.65 -4.78
N ARG A 82 6.65 -10.15 -3.58
CA ARG A 82 5.92 -11.26 -2.95
C ARG A 82 4.59 -10.79 -2.40
N SER A 83 4.53 -9.66 -1.72
CA SER A 83 3.30 -9.16 -1.12
C SER A 83 2.22 -8.77 -2.15
N CYS A 84 2.62 -8.40 -3.37
CA CYS A 84 1.71 -8.13 -4.50
C CYS A 84 1.23 -9.39 -5.23
N ARG A 85 1.90 -10.54 -5.07
CA ARG A 85 1.45 -11.81 -5.62
C ARG A 85 0.51 -12.42 -4.58
N GLY A 86 -0.79 -12.18 -4.75
CA GLY A 86 -1.85 -12.72 -3.89
C GLY A 86 -1.83 -14.23 -3.79
#